data_AF-A0A0M3HFQ7-F1
#
_entry.id   AF-A0A0M3HFQ7-F1
#
_cell.length_a   1.000
_cell.length_b   1.000
_cell.length_c   1.000
_cell.angle_alpha   90.00
_cell.angle_beta   90.00
_cell.angle_gamma   90.00
#
_symmetry.space_group_name_H-M   'P 1'
#
loop_
_entity.id
_entity.type
_entity.pdbx_description
1 polymer ?
#
loop_
_entity_poly.entity_id
_entity_poly.type
_entity_poly.pdbx_seq_one_letter_code
_entity_poly.pdbx_strand_id
1 'polypeptide(L)'
;MMIPNPQTNKGSKEEDELQEKMLKERAHLFTRREGFSYHFVQIEWRRGSRFGLIIKAFEKFIVVSKLDPSSLCAQQLRVTFFPHNNC
;
A
#
# COMPACT_ATOMS: atom_id res chain seq x y z
N MET A 1 43.35 1.31 -3.28
CA MET A 1 42.34 2.28 -2.80
C MET A 1 40.96 1.66 -2.99
N MET A 2 40.21 1.57 -1.88
CA MET A 2 38.76 1.45 -1.68
C MET A 2 37.91 0.39 -2.43
N ILE A 3 37.30 -0.45 -1.60
CA ILE A 3 36.31 -1.53 -1.77
C ILE A 3 34.91 -0.93 -2.06
N PRO A 4 33.96 -1.68 -2.66
CA PRO A 4 32.76 -1.15 -3.32
C PRO A 4 31.72 -0.58 -2.35
N ASN A 5 30.89 0.34 -2.86
CA ASN A 5 29.72 0.91 -2.17
C ASN A 5 28.52 -0.05 -2.29
N PRO A 6 28.09 -0.74 -1.22
CA PRO A 6 26.79 -1.39 -1.19
C PRO A 6 25.77 -0.31 -0.87
N GLN A 7 24.94 0.07 -1.83
CA GLN A 7 23.80 0.94 -1.54
C GLN A 7 22.87 0.22 -0.56
N THR A 8 23.05 0.62 0.69
CA THR A 8 22.24 0.53 1.89
C THR A 8 20.77 0.18 1.64
N ASN A 9 20.44 -1.11 1.84
CA ASN A 9 19.06 -1.56 2.07
C ASN A 9 18.68 -1.23 3.54
N LYS A 10 18.25 0.02 3.79
CA LYS A 10 17.76 0.51 5.11
C LYS A 10 16.40 1.22 5.01
N GLY A 11 15.55 0.87 4.04
CA GLY A 11 14.26 1.55 3.83
C GLY A 11 13.07 0.93 4.56
N SER A 12 13.06 -0.38 4.81
CA SER A 12 11.81 -1.09 5.11
C SER A 12 11.32 -0.98 6.56
N LYS A 13 12.20 -1.02 7.57
CA LYS A 13 11.77 -1.14 8.98
C LYS A 13 11.08 0.13 9.53
N GLU A 14 11.63 1.30 9.23
CA GLU A 14 11.09 2.57 9.73
C GLU A 14 9.75 2.92 9.06
N GLU A 15 9.59 2.56 7.78
CA GLU A 15 8.35 2.74 7.03
C GLU A 15 7.23 1.82 7.55
N ASP A 16 7.56 0.57 7.85
CA ASP A 16 6.62 -0.41 8.42
C ASP A 16 6.14 0.02 9.83
N GLU A 17 7.05 0.48 10.70
CA GLU A 17 6.72 0.99 12.03
C GLU A 17 5.83 2.25 11.96
N LEU A 18 6.10 3.14 11.01
CA LEU A 18 5.28 4.32 10.76
C LEU A 18 3.88 3.93 10.25
N GLN A 19 3.78 2.97 9.33
CA GLN A 19 2.50 2.45 8.86
C GLN A 19 1.67 1.89 10.02
N GLU A 20 2.28 1.06 10.87
CA GLU A 20 1.60 0.47 12.02
C GLU A 20 1.09 1.54 13.00
N LYS A 21 1.93 2.54 13.30
CA LYS A 21 1.55 3.68 14.15
C LYS A 21 0.37 4.44 13.55
N MET A 22 0.42 4.79 12.27
CA MET A 22 -0.64 5.53 11.57
C MET A 22 -1.95 4.75 11.55
N LEU A 23 -1.88 3.43 11.39
CA LEU A 23 -3.03 2.52 11.41
C LEU A 23 -3.64 2.42 12.81
N LYS A 24 -2.81 2.42 13.85
CA LYS A 24 -3.23 2.35 15.25
C LYS A 24 -3.97 3.62 15.67
N GLU A 25 -3.44 4.78 15.32
CA GLU A 25 -4.08 6.08 15.60
C GLU A 25 -5.47 6.19 14.94
N ARG A 26 -5.64 5.58 13.76
CA ARG A 26 -6.89 5.63 12.97
C ARG A 26 -7.79 4.41 13.14
N ALA A 27 -7.42 3.46 14.00
CA ALA A 27 -8.17 2.21 14.17
C ALA A 27 -9.63 2.45 14.63
N HIS A 28 -9.90 3.57 15.29
CA HIS A 28 -11.24 3.98 15.71
C HIS A 28 -12.17 4.37 14.53
N LEU A 29 -11.63 4.64 13.33
CA LEU A 29 -12.38 5.09 12.16
C LEU A 29 -12.97 3.93 11.35
N PHE A 30 -12.59 2.68 11.63
CA PHE A 30 -13.04 1.53 10.84
C PHE A 30 -13.06 0.24 11.65
N THR A 31 -13.91 -0.71 11.23
CA THR A 31 -13.95 -2.03 11.83
C THR A 31 -12.95 -2.96 11.15
N ARG A 32 -12.00 -3.51 11.91
CA ARG A 32 -11.12 -4.58 11.43
C ARG A 32 -11.87 -5.91 11.38
N ARG A 33 -11.74 -6.62 10.28
CA ARG A 33 -12.28 -7.98 10.08
C ARG A 33 -11.12 -8.95 9.94
N GLU A 34 -11.26 -10.12 10.54
CA GLU A 34 -10.31 -11.22 10.37
C GLU A 34 -10.26 -11.65 8.90
N GLY A 35 -9.07 -12.09 8.45
CA GLY A 35 -8.83 -12.48 7.05
C GLY A 35 -8.55 -11.31 6.09
N PHE A 36 -8.47 -10.07 6.58
CA PHE A 36 -8.12 -8.90 5.79
C PHE A 36 -6.83 -8.24 6.28
N SER A 37 -5.97 -7.85 5.33
CA SER A 37 -4.81 -6.99 5.59
C SER A 37 -5.19 -5.53 5.39
N TYR A 38 -4.77 -4.68 6.32
CA TYR A 38 -5.03 -3.24 6.29
C TYR A 38 -3.71 -2.51 6.14
N HIS A 39 -3.61 -1.64 5.14
CA HIS A 39 -2.41 -0.88 4.83
C HIS A 39 -2.74 0.62 4.81
N PHE A 40 -1.87 1.42 5.41
CA PHE A 40 -1.93 2.87 5.25
C PHE A 40 -1.06 3.27 4.07
N VAL A 41 -1.68 3.86 3.04
CA VAL A 41 -0.98 4.29 1.82
C VAL A 41 -1.19 5.78 1.62
N GLN A 42 -0.09 6.52 1.59
CA GLN A 42 -0.09 7.93 1.23
C GLN A 42 0.24 8.07 -0.26
N ILE A 43 -0.65 8.69 -1.04
CA ILE A 43 -0.46 8.91 -2.47
C ILE A 43 -0.33 10.40 -2.71
N GLU A 44 0.85 10.83 -3.16
CA GLU A 44 1.08 12.19 -3.59
C GLU A 44 0.45 12.43 -4.96
N TRP A 45 -0.42 13.42 -5.05
CA TRP A 45 -1.06 13.77 -6.32
C TRP A 45 -0.11 14.56 -7.22
N ARG A 46 -0.04 14.17 -8.49
CA ARG A 46 0.72 14.88 -9.53
C ARG A 46 -0.22 15.44 -10.59
N ARG A 47 -0.01 16.69 -10.99
CA ARG A 47 -0.82 17.37 -12.00
C ARG A 47 -0.84 16.57 -13.31
N GLY A 48 -2.04 16.37 -13.87
CA GLY A 48 -2.26 15.58 -15.10
C GLY A 48 -2.33 14.06 -14.87
N SER A 49 -2.06 13.57 -13.66
CA SER A 49 -2.13 12.15 -13.36
C SER A 49 -3.54 11.73 -12.95
N ARG A 50 -3.94 10.52 -13.38
CA ARG A 50 -5.18 9.87 -12.94
C ARG A 50 -4.88 8.94 -11.77
N PHE A 51 -5.73 8.95 -10.74
CA PHE A 51 -5.67 7.96 -9.66
C PHE A 51 -5.95 6.55 -10.20
N GLY A 52 -6.90 6.42 -11.14
CA GLY A 52 -7.20 5.16 -11.82
C GLY A 52 -7.87 4.09 -10.94
N LEU A 53 -8.51 4.51 -9.84
CA LEU A 53 -9.34 3.63 -9.02
C LEU A 53 -10.73 3.50 -9.62
N ILE A 54 -11.18 2.28 -9.91
CA ILE A 54 -12.55 2.00 -10.36
C ILE A 54 -13.36 1.53 -9.15
N ILE A 55 -14.09 2.49 -8.58
CA ILE A 55 -14.85 2.31 -7.35
C ILE A 55 -16.26 1.81 -7.67
N LYS A 56 -16.74 0.85 -6.88
CA LYS A 56 -18.15 0.41 -6.87
C LYS A 56 -18.71 0.55 -5.47
N ALA A 57 -19.93 1.08 -5.38
CA ALA A 57 -20.71 1.00 -4.17
C ALA A 57 -21.32 -0.40 -4.09
N PHE A 58 -21.08 -1.10 -2.98
CA PHE A 58 -21.66 -2.41 -2.70
C PHE A 58 -22.24 -2.39 -1.29
N GLU A 59 -23.56 -2.39 -1.20
CA GLU A 59 -24.30 -2.24 0.06
C GLU A 59 -23.84 -1.01 0.86
N LYS A 60 -23.18 -1.22 2.01
CA LYS A 60 -22.64 -0.18 2.89
C LYS A 60 -21.13 0.05 2.69
N PHE A 61 -20.54 -0.55 1.66
CA PHE A 61 -19.10 -0.53 1.41
C PHE A 61 -18.77 0.14 0.09
N ILE A 62 -17.63 0.82 0.08
CA ILE A 62 -16.99 1.32 -1.13
C ILE A 62 -15.85 0.37 -1.45
N VAL A 63 -15.95 -0.31 -2.59
CA VAL A 63 -14.98 -1.32 -3.00
C VAL A 63 -14.24 -0.84 -4.24
N VAL A 64 -12.91 -0.92 -4.23
CA VAL A 64 -12.10 -0.76 -5.44
C VAL A 64 -12.18 -2.06 -6.22
N SER A 65 -12.87 -2.04 -7.36
CA SER A 65 -13.15 -3.24 -8.15
C SER A 65 -12.09 -3.52 -9.22
N LYS A 66 -11.48 -2.47 -9.75
CA LYS A 66 -10.45 -2.52 -10.77
C LYS A 66 -9.52 -1.32 -10.61
N LEU A 67 -8.35 -1.45 -11.21
CA LEU A 67 -7.34 -0.42 -11.19
C LEU A 67 -6.75 -0.28 -12.59
N ASP A 68 -6.61 0.96 -13.05
CA ASP A 68 -5.99 1.27 -14.34
C ASP A 68 -4.47 1.07 -14.25
N PRO A 69 -3.86 0.14 -15.02
CA PRO A 69 -2.43 -0.17 -14.89
C PRO A 69 -1.48 1.01 -15.11
N SER A 70 -1.93 2.03 -15.85
CA SER A 70 -1.15 3.25 -16.13
C SER A 70 -1.27 4.33 -15.04
N SER A 71 -2.00 4.06 -13.95
CA SER A 71 -2.34 5.05 -12.95
C SER A 71 -1.36 5.12 -11.78
N LEU A 72 -1.44 6.23 -11.03
CA LEU A 72 -0.63 6.43 -9.82
C LEU A 72 -0.86 5.33 -8.77
N CYS A 73 -2.11 4.93 -8.57
CA CYS A 73 -2.44 3.89 -7.61
C CYS A 73 -1.91 2.51 -8.03
N ALA A 74 -1.69 2.28 -9.33
CA ALA A 74 -1.19 0.99 -9.83
C ALA A 74 0.21 0.68 -9.39
N GLN A 75 1.01 1.72 -9.15
CA GLN A 75 2.36 1.59 -8.65
C GLN A 75 2.36 1.38 -7.13
N GLN A 76 1.52 2.12 -6.41
CA GLN A 76 1.54 2.16 -4.94
C GLN A 76 0.72 1.05 -4.26
N LEU A 77 -0.37 0.58 -4.89
CA LEU A 77 -1.26 -0.45 -4.31
C LEU A 77 -0.88 -1.87 -4.72
N ARG A 78 0.29 -2.08 -5.35
CA ARG A 78 0.83 -3.43 -5.60
C ARG A 78 1.23 -4.05 -4.28
N VAL A 79 0.28 -4.72 -3.64
CA VAL A 79 0.58 -5.62 -2.53
C VAL A 79 1.22 -6.86 -3.14
N THR A 80 2.54 -7.00 -2.99
CA THR A 80 3.26 -8.24 -3.28
C THR A 80 2.77 -9.29 -2.30
N PHE A 81 1.71 -10.03 -2.69
CA PHE A 81 1.51 -11.36 -2.15
C PHE A 81 2.74 -12.17 -2.59
N PHE A 82 3.72 -12.32 -1.70
CA PHE A 82 4.70 -13.38 -1.84
C PHE A 82 3.97 -14.68 -1.50
N PRO A 83 3.66 -15.56 -2.46
CA PRO A 83 3.44 -16.95 -2.09
C PRO A 83 4.79 -17.40 -1.53
N HIS A 84 4.83 -17.72 -0.24
CA HIS A 84 5.97 -18.36 0.37
C HIS A 84 6.01 -19.82 -0.15
N ASN A 85 6.27 -20.00 -1.45
CA ASN A 85 6.68 -21.27 -2.02
C ASN A 85 8.16 -21.43 -1.70
N ASN A 86 8.45 -21.98 -0.53
CA ASN A 86 9.68 -22.74 -0.33
C ASN A 86 9.25 -24.21 -0.23
N CYS A 87 9.48 -24.93 -1.32
CA CYS A 87 9.65 -26.38 -1.30
C CYS A 87 10.95 -26.72 -0.57
#